data_AF-A0A127CI56-F1
#
_entry.id   AF-A0A127CI56-F1
#
_cell.length_a   1.000
_cell.length_b   1.000
_cell.length_c   1.000
_cell.angle_alpha   90.00
_cell.angle_beta   90.00
_cell.angle_gamma   90.00
#
_symmetry.space_group_name_H-M   'P 1'
#
loop_
_entity.id
_entity.type
_entity.pdbx_description
1 polymer ?
#
loop_
_entity_poly.entity_id
_entity_poly.type
_entity_poly.pdbx_seq_one_letter_code
_entity_poly.pdbx_strand_id
1 'polypeptide(L)'
;MMALISEMSCARTKRRSASAYISKKNEAFITGNGLKSDIHQCKLKVRPTPEAMSRANGRRSKLRSAFEHVFARQKDKMRLFIQTIGVHRAKVKIGMANIVNNMLRYAFHEGKCANA
;
A
#
# COMPACT_ATOMS: atom_id res chain seq x y z
N MET A 1 5.52 -3.56 4.18
CA MET A 1 5.14 -2.12 4.22
C MET A 1 6.23 -1.22 4.82
N MET A 2 7.26 -1.77 5.48
CA MET A 2 8.30 -1.00 6.20
C MET A 2 9.52 -0.53 5.37
N ALA A 3 9.63 -0.88 4.09
CA ALA A 3 10.80 -0.52 3.27
C ALA A 3 10.50 0.51 2.15
N LEU A 4 9.34 1.17 2.18
CA LEU A 4 8.86 1.96 1.03
C LEU A 4 8.94 3.48 1.20
N ILE A 5 9.68 4.00 2.20
CA ILE A 5 9.67 5.44 2.52
C ILE A 5 11.09 6.05 2.67
N SER A 6 12.14 5.51 2.03
CA SER A 6 13.49 6.12 2.20
C SER A 6 14.15 6.76 0.99
N GLU A 7 13.65 6.63 -0.25
CA GLU A 7 14.34 7.25 -1.39
C GLU A 7 13.39 7.87 -2.41
N MET A 8 12.96 9.09 -2.09
CA MET A 8 12.28 9.98 -3.02
C MET A 8 13.25 11.12 -3.39
N SER A 9 14.33 10.81 -4.11
CA SER A 9 15.18 11.83 -4.72
C SER A 9 15.77 11.37 -6.05
N CYS A 10 15.68 12.30 -7.02
CA CYS A 10 16.40 12.37 -8.29
C CYS A 10 15.90 11.50 -9.47
N ALA A 11 15.03 12.09 -10.30
CA ALA A 11 15.27 12.34 -11.73
C ALA A 11 14.00 12.86 -12.43
N ARG A 12 14.14 13.99 -13.10
CA ARG A 12 13.12 14.73 -13.88
C ARG A 12 12.75 13.99 -15.17
N THR A 13 11.99 12.90 -15.06
CA THR A 13 11.27 12.26 -16.17
C THR A 13 9.94 11.77 -15.65
N LYS A 14 8.87 11.90 -16.45
CA LYS A 14 7.47 11.66 -16.11
C LYS A 14 7.21 10.17 -15.78
N ARG A 15 7.72 9.68 -14.65
CA ARG A 15 7.51 8.33 -14.13
C ARG A 15 6.12 8.24 -13.50
N ARG A 16 5.33 7.27 -13.95
CA ARG A 16 4.02 6.94 -13.38
C ARG A 16 4.18 6.22 -12.04
N SER A 17 3.18 6.33 -11.18
CA SER A 17 3.21 5.98 -9.75
C SER A 17 3.66 4.56 -9.38
N ALA A 18 3.56 3.55 -10.25
CA ALA A 18 4.03 2.19 -9.93
C ALA A 18 5.54 1.99 -10.21
N SER A 19 6.15 2.81 -11.08
CA SER A 19 7.60 2.77 -11.33
C SER A 19 8.42 3.18 -10.10
N ALA A 20 7.83 3.93 -9.17
CA ALA A 20 8.51 4.33 -7.93
C ALA A 20 8.81 3.14 -6.99
N TYR A 21 8.02 2.06 -7.08
CA TYR A 21 8.18 0.87 -6.24
C TYR A 21 9.12 -0.18 -6.86
N ILE A 22 9.39 -0.07 -8.16
CA ILE A 22 10.28 -0.96 -8.91
C ILE A 22 11.63 -0.25 -9.04
N SER A 23 12.35 -0.16 -7.93
CA SER A 23 13.72 0.35 -7.89
C SER A 23 14.66 -0.81 -7.62
N LYS A 24 15.88 -0.76 -8.18
CA LYS A 24 16.90 -1.80 -7.95
C LYS A 24 17.17 -2.05 -6.47
N LYS A 25 17.11 -0.99 -5.65
CA LYS A 25 17.27 -1.08 -4.19
C LYS A 25 16.13 -1.86 -3.53
N ASN A 26 14.89 -1.63 -3.99
CA ASN A 26 13.73 -2.32 -3.46
C ASN A 26 13.69 -3.80 -3.89
N GLU A 27 14.13 -4.09 -5.11
CA GLU A 27 14.30 -5.46 -5.59
C GLU A 27 15.41 -6.19 -4.81
N ALA A 28 16.56 -5.56 -4.59
CA ALA A 28 17.63 -6.12 -3.77
C ALA A 28 17.18 -6.42 -2.34
N PHE A 29 16.37 -5.53 -1.75
CA PHE A 29 15.76 -5.76 -0.44
C PHE A 29 14.79 -6.94 -0.46
N ILE A 30 13.91 -7.02 -1.46
CA ILE A 30 12.94 -8.12 -1.61
C ILE A 30 13.66 -9.46 -1.77
N THR A 31 14.67 -9.52 -2.64
CA THR A 31 15.48 -10.72 -2.87
C THR A 31 16.30 -11.09 -1.64
N GLY A 32 16.88 -10.10 -0.93
CA GLY A 32 17.62 -10.33 0.32
C GLY A 32 16.74 -10.92 1.43
N ASN A 33 15.43 -10.64 1.40
CA ASN A 33 14.45 -11.22 2.31
C ASN A 33 13.89 -12.58 1.82
N GLY A 34 14.42 -13.15 0.74
CA GLY A 34 13.96 -14.42 0.17
C GLY A 34 12.60 -14.35 -0.52
N LEU A 35 12.11 -13.13 -0.80
CA LEU A 35 10.80 -12.89 -1.41
C LEU A 35 10.93 -12.70 -2.92
N LYS A 36 9.85 -12.99 -3.66
CA LYS A 36 9.73 -12.69 -5.09
C LYS A 36 9.01 -11.35 -5.27
N SER A 37 9.48 -10.52 -6.21
CA SER A 37 8.89 -9.21 -6.50
C SER A 37 7.57 -9.35 -7.27
N ASP A 38 6.46 -9.44 -6.54
CA ASP A 38 5.11 -9.44 -7.15
C ASP A 38 4.46 -8.03 -7.12
N ILE A 39 5.08 -7.09 -7.83
CA ILE A 39 4.66 -5.67 -7.83
C ILE A 39 3.83 -5.36 -9.08
N HIS A 40 2.77 -4.56 -8.92
CA HIS A 40 1.90 -4.13 -10.01
C HIS A 40 2.69 -3.36 -11.09
N GLN A 41 2.54 -3.77 -12.35
CA GLN A 41 3.28 -3.20 -13.47
C GLN A 41 2.48 -2.06 -14.13
N CYS A 42 3.13 -0.92 -14.35
CA CYS A 42 2.50 0.20 -15.06
C CYS A 42 2.31 -0.11 -16.55
N LYS A 43 1.13 0.22 -17.09
CA LYS A 43 0.87 0.21 -18.53
C LYS A 43 1.74 1.26 -19.26
N LEU A 44 2.31 0.87 -20.40
CA LEU A 44 2.97 1.78 -21.35
C LEU A 44 1.93 2.67 -22.04
N LYS A 45 2.26 3.95 -22.29
CA LYS A 45 1.28 4.94 -22.80
C LYS A 45 0.70 4.61 -24.18
N VAL A 46 1.50 4.00 -25.05
CA VAL A 46 1.17 3.83 -26.48
C VAL A 46 0.78 2.39 -26.82
N ARG A 47 1.13 1.41 -25.99
CA ARG A 47 0.90 -0.01 -26.29
C ARG A 47 -0.32 -0.56 -25.53
N PRO A 48 -1.15 -1.42 -26.14
CA PRO A 48 -2.13 -2.19 -25.41
C PRO A 48 -1.42 -3.08 -24.37
N THR A 49 -2.08 -3.31 -23.23
CA THR A 49 -1.55 -4.18 -22.18
C THR A 49 -1.57 -5.62 -22.68
N PRO A 50 -0.44 -6.34 -22.62
CA PRO A 50 -0.44 -7.78 -22.87
C PRO A 50 -1.41 -8.49 -21.92
N GLU A 51 -2.15 -9.48 -22.41
CA GLU A 51 -3.16 -10.16 -21.59
C GLU A 51 -2.57 -10.77 -20.32
N ALA A 52 -1.38 -11.36 -20.40
CA ALA A 52 -0.67 -11.92 -19.25
C ALA A 52 -0.40 -10.87 -18.17
N MET A 53 0.00 -9.66 -18.58
CA MET A 53 0.24 -8.53 -17.67
C MET A 53 -1.09 -8.04 -17.06
N SER A 54 -2.15 -7.98 -17.85
CA SER A 54 -3.49 -7.58 -17.38
C SER A 54 -4.02 -8.55 -16.32
N ARG A 55 -3.93 -9.87 -16.57
CA ARG A 55 -4.34 -10.90 -15.60
C ARG A 55 -3.52 -10.84 -14.31
N ALA A 56 -2.20 -10.65 -14.41
CA ALA A 56 -1.34 -10.48 -13.25
C ALA A 56 -1.69 -9.22 -12.45
N ASN A 57 -1.87 -8.08 -13.13
CA ASN A 57 -2.27 -6.84 -12.50
C ASN A 57 -3.68 -6.91 -11.90
N GLY A 58 -4.62 -7.61 -12.50
CA GLY A 58 -5.95 -7.85 -11.94
C GLY A 58 -5.90 -8.58 -10.59
N ARG A 59 -5.07 -9.62 -10.48
CA ARG A 59 -4.84 -10.32 -9.20
C ARG A 59 -4.24 -9.38 -8.14
N ARG A 60 -3.24 -8.58 -8.52
CA ARG A 60 -2.59 -7.60 -7.63
C ARG A 60 -3.54 -6.49 -7.18
N SER A 61 -4.38 -6.00 -8.10
CA SER A 61 -5.37 -4.96 -7.83
C SER A 61 -6.48 -5.43 -6.90
N LYS A 62 -6.86 -6.72 -6.94
CA LYS A 62 -7.83 -7.31 -6.00
C LYS A 62 -7.35 -7.25 -4.55
N LEU A 63 -6.07 -7.53 -4.32
CA LEU A 63 -5.48 -7.40 -2.98
C LEU A 63 -5.40 -5.93 -2.57
N ARG A 64 -4.97 -5.06 -3.49
CA ARG A 64 -4.84 -3.63 -3.22
C ARG A 64 -6.18 -2.97 -2.88
N SER A 65 -7.26 -3.29 -3.59
CA SER A 65 -8.58 -2.72 -3.34
C SER A 65 -9.13 -3.09 -1.96
N ALA A 66 -8.84 -4.31 -1.48
CA ALA A 66 -9.22 -4.75 -0.13
C ALA A 66 -8.57 -3.88 0.97
N PHE A 67 -7.31 -3.48 0.78
CA PHE A 67 -6.60 -2.61 1.71
C PHE A 67 -6.93 -1.12 1.52
N GLU A 68 -7.19 -0.66 0.30
CA GLU A 68 -7.52 0.73 0.00
C GLU A 68 -8.74 1.22 0.79
N HIS A 69 -9.76 0.36 0.97
CA HIS A 69 -10.91 0.71 1.79
C HIS A 69 -10.53 0.98 3.25
N VAL A 70 -9.64 0.16 3.81
CA VAL A 70 -9.10 0.38 5.17
C VAL A 70 -8.37 1.72 5.20
N PHE A 71 -7.45 1.96 4.28
CA PHE A 71 -6.71 3.23 4.21
C PHE A 71 -7.61 4.44 4.02
N ALA A 72 -8.70 4.33 3.25
CA ALA A 72 -9.69 5.40 3.09
C ALA A 72 -10.31 5.76 4.45
N ARG A 73 -10.75 4.75 5.22
CA ARG A 73 -11.26 4.96 6.59
C ARG A 73 -10.21 5.56 7.52
N GLN A 74 -8.94 5.17 7.41
CA GLN A 74 -7.87 5.75 8.22
C GLN A 74 -7.60 7.22 7.88
N LYS A 75 -7.63 7.58 6.60
CA LYS A 75 -7.39 8.96 6.17
C LYS A 75 -8.57 9.87 6.46
N ASP A 76 -9.78 9.41 6.20
CA ASP A 76 -11.02 10.17 6.35
C ASP A 76 -11.41 10.30 7.83
N LYS A 77 -11.74 9.18 8.48
CA LYS A 77 -12.29 9.19 9.85
C LYS A 77 -11.24 9.39 10.93
N MET A 78 -10.03 8.86 10.74
CA MET A 78 -8.96 8.99 11.73
C MET A 78 -7.98 10.14 11.44
N ARG A 79 -8.19 10.91 10.36
CA ARG A 79 -7.34 12.04 9.92
C ARG A 79 -5.84 11.70 10.00
N LEU A 80 -5.47 10.49 9.57
CA LEU A 80 -4.14 9.94 9.79
C LEU A 80 -3.09 10.65 8.92
N PHE A 81 -2.48 11.71 9.45
CA PHE A 81 -1.30 12.35 8.87
C PHE A 81 -0.02 11.89 9.57
N ILE A 82 0.91 11.30 8.82
CA ILE A 82 2.21 10.87 9.33
C ILE A 82 3.22 11.99 9.04
N GLN A 83 3.24 13.00 9.89
CA GLN A 83 4.25 14.06 9.90
C GLN A 83 5.04 13.99 11.22
N THR A 84 5.67 12.83 11.47
CA THR A 84 6.43 12.59 12.70
C THR A 84 7.92 12.65 12.44
N ILE A 85 8.67 13.34 13.30
CA ILE A 85 10.13 13.34 13.27
C ILE A 85 10.61 11.99 13.78
N GLY A 86 11.12 11.16 12.88
CA GLY A 86 11.69 9.85 13.18
C GLY A 86 10.82 8.65 12.78
N VAL A 87 11.48 7.66 12.17
CA VAL A 87 10.84 6.45 11.61
C VAL A 87 10.12 5.66 12.70
N HIS A 88 10.71 5.48 13.87
CA HIS A 88 10.12 4.70 14.97
C HIS A 88 8.76 5.25 15.41
N ARG A 89 8.64 6.58 15.54
CA ARG A 89 7.37 7.24 15.88
C ARG A 89 6.33 7.06 14.78
N ALA A 90 6.75 7.11 13.52
CA ALA A 90 5.89 6.81 12.39
C ALA A 90 5.38 5.36 12.45
N LYS A 91 6.26 4.38 12.77
CA LYS A 91 5.86 2.96 12.90
C LYS A 91 4.77 2.79 13.96
N VAL A 92 4.96 3.39 15.14
CA VAL A 92 3.99 3.30 16.24
C VAL A 92 2.67 3.94 15.85
N LYS A 93 2.68 5.13 15.23
CA LYS A 93 1.46 5.82 14.78
C LYS A 93 0.66 4.99 13.76
N ILE A 94 1.34 4.36 12.81
CA ILE A 94 0.73 3.45 11.83
C ILE A 94 0.16 2.21 12.55
N GLY A 95 0.93 1.62 13.47
CA GLY A 95 0.51 0.45 14.23
C GLY A 95 -0.75 0.69 15.04
N MET A 96 -0.80 1.79 15.79
CA MET A 96 -1.96 2.19 16.59
C MET A 96 -3.20 2.41 15.72
N ALA A 97 -3.05 3.10 14.58
CA ALA A 97 -4.17 3.32 13.65
C ALA A 97 -4.75 2.01 13.13
N ASN A 98 -3.90 1.02 12.85
CA ASN A 98 -4.36 -0.29 12.40
C ASN A 98 -5.17 -1.01 13.49
N ILE A 99 -4.68 -0.99 14.73
CA ILE A 99 -5.36 -1.62 15.87
C ILE A 99 -6.72 -0.96 16.11
N VAL A 100 -6.76 0.37 16.19
CA VAL A 100 -8.00 1.14 16.40
C VAL A 100 -9.01 0.86 15.30
N ASN A 101 -8.58 0.84 14.03
CA ASN A 101 -9.47 0.53 12.92
C ASN A 101 -10.07 -0.89 13.04
N ASN A 102 -9.27 -1.87 13.46
CA ASN A 102 -9.75 -3.24 13.64
C ASN A 102 -10.75 -3.33 14.81
N MET A 103 -10.48 -2.68 15.95
CA MET A 103 -11.42 -2.65 17.08
C MET A 103 -12.74 -1.95 16.72
N LEU A 104 -12.68 -0.79 16.08
CA LEU A 104 -13.88 -0.07 15.62
C LEU A 104 -14.68 -0.85 14.57
N ARG A 105 -13.99 -1.64 13.75
CA ARG A 105 -14.63 -2.51 12.77
C ARG A 105 -15.32 -3.69 13.44
N TYR A 106 -14.68 -4.30 14.43
CA TYR A 106 -15.27 -5.39 15.22
C TYR A 106 -16.53 -4.91 15.96
N ALA A 107 -16.45 -3.81 16.70
CA ALA A 107 -17.60 -3.24 17.41
C ALA A 107 -18.78 -2.90 16.47
N PHE A 108 -18.49 -2.45 15.24
CA PHE A 108 -19.52 -2.20 14.23
C PHE A 108 -20.20 -3.49 13.74
N HIS A 109 -19.47 -4.60 13.63
CA HIS A 109 -20.05 -5.89 13.25
C HIS A 109 -20.90 -6.46 14.38
N GLU A 110 -20.40 -6.45 15.62
CA GLU A 110 -21.15 -6.89 16.81
C GLU A 110 -22.42 -6.05 17.03
N GLY A 111 -22.32 -4.72 16.91
CA GLY A 111 -23.47 -3.82 17.00
C GLY A 111 -24.52 -4.05 15.89
N LYS A 112 -24.16 -4.63 14.75
CA LYS A 112 -25.13 -5.03 13.73
C LYS A 112 -25.78 -6.38 14.04
N CYS A 113 -25.01 -7.32 14.57
CA CYS A 113 -25.53 -8.61 15.01
C CYS A 113 -26.49 -8.48 16.20
N ALA A 114 -26.29 -7.49 17.08
CA ALA A 114 -27.19 -7.21 18.21
C ALA A 114 -28.49 -6.47 17.83
N ASN A 115 -28.53 -5.83 16.65
CA ASN A 115 -29.68 -5.07 16.15
C ASN A 115 -30.44 -5.82 15.02
N ALA A 116 -30.05 -7.05 14.71
CA ALA A 116 -30.68 -7.94 13.75
C ALA A 116 -31.48 -9.02 14.47
#